data_AF-A0A832ZAU3-F1
#
_entry.id   AF-A0A832ZAU3-F1
#
_cell.length_a   1.000
_cell.length_b   1.000
_cell.length_c   1.000
_cell.angle_alpha   90.00
_cell.angle_beta   90.00
_cell.angle_gamma   90.00
#
_symmetry.space_group_name_H-M   'P 1'
#
loop_
_entity.id
_entity.type
_entity.pdbx_description
1 polymer ?
#
loop_
_entity_poly.entity_id
_entity_poly.type
_entity_poly.pdbx_seq_one_letter_code
_entity_poly.pdbx_strand_id
1 'polypeptide(L)'
;MVMEFDYKELELKVGLEIHRQLDTKKLFSPVPSELYEEVDFTFQRRLRPTMSELGEIDQAALEEFKKGRIYVYQGNYEFSDLVYMDEEPPHMPDEEALRVALQIAYLLNATPVDEIHFMRKIVIDGSNVSGFQRTAIIAMNGKVNTPWGSVGIPTICLEEDAARIIEREDGKVIYRIDRLGIPLVEISTTPDIHHPEQAKVVAKYIGDALRATRKVKRGLGTIRQDLNVSIKGGARIEIKGVQELDMIPIIIEREVLRQLNLLKIRDELKKRGVSEEELKEEFHDVTDIFEDTKSKVIARAIKKGGKVLALKLPKFRGLIGYEIQPGRRLGTEMADRAKKYVKGIFHIDELPGYGITQEEVDAIVERLG
;
A
#
# COMPACT_ATOMS: atom_id res chain seq x y z
N MET A 1 -14.16 25.07 -3.86
CA MET A 1 -13.33 25.99 -3.06
C MET A 1 -12.08 25.22 -2.68
N VAL A 2 -10.90 25.67 -3.12
CA VAL A 2 -9.64 25.13 -2.62
C VAL A 2 -9.58 25.53 -1.15
N MET A 3 -9.53 24.55 -0.24
CA MET A 3 -9.37 24.87 1.18
C MET A 3 -7.90 25.22 1.37
N GLU A 4 -7.63 26.48 1.65
CA GLU A 4 -6.27 26.95 1.86
C GLU A 4 -5.84 26.57 3.27
N PHE A 5 -5.03 25.53 3.39
CA PHE A 5 -4.45 25.08 4.66
C PHE A 5 -3.12 25.80 4.91
N ASP A 6 -2.88 26.23 6.13
CA ASP A 6 -1.52 26.58 6.56
C ASP A 6 -0.76 25.28 6.88
N TYR A 7 -0.09 24.72 5.86
CA TYR A 7 0.69 23.50 6.00
C TYR A 7 1.86 23.62 6.99
N LYS A 8 2.32 24.84 7.27
CA LYS A 8 3.40 25.09 8.22
C LYS A 8 2.87 24.98 9.66
N GLU A 9 1.70 25.55 9.96
CA GLU A 9 1.05 25.38 11.27
C GLU A 9 0.71 23.91 11.53
N LEU A 10 0.26 23.20 10.49
CA LEU A 10 -0.03 21.77 10.56
C LEU A 10 1.21 20.88 10.66
N GLU A 11 2.43 21.45 10.58
CA GLU A 11 3.71 20.73 10.50
C GLU A 11 3.64 19.56 9.50
N LEU A 12 3.12 19.82 8.30
CA LEU A 12 3.00 18.81 7.24
C LEU A 12 4.39 18.21 6.95
N LYS A 13 4.45 16.89 6.95
CA LYS A 13 5.61 16.12 6.50
C LYS A 13 5.20 15.13 5.44
N VAL A 14 5.85 15.21 4.29
CA VAL A 14 5.67 14.32 3.16
C VAL A 14 7.01 13.66 2.79
N GLY A 15 6.97 12.38 2.47
CA GLY A 15 8.05 11.63 1.83
C GLY A 15 7.57 10.98 0.54
N LEU A 16 8.46 10.85 -0.42
CA LEU A 16 8.25 10.16 -1.70
C LEU A 16 9.08 8.88 -1.72
N GLU A 17 8.51 7.83 -2.28
CA GLU A 17 9.21 6.60 -2.62
C GLU A 17 8.85 6.24 -4.06
N ILE A 18 9.86 6.18 -4.93
CA ILE A 18 9.68 6.01 -6.37
C ILE A 18 10.47 4.78 -6.82
N HIS A 19 9.76 3.79 -7.36
CA HIS A 19 10.35 2.63 -8.02
C HIS A 19 10.22 2.76 -9.53
N ARG A 20 11.32 2.53 -10.26
CA ARG A 20 11.34 2.60 -11.73
C ARG A 20 12.10 1.43 -12.34
N GLN A 21 11.44 0.72 -13.26
CA GLN A 21 12.08 -0.36 -14.01
C GLN A 21 13.09 0.19 -15.03
N LEU A 22 14.25 -0.45 -15.11
CA LEU A 22 15.26 -0.19 -16.14
C LEU A 22 15.00 -1.06 -17.37
N ASP A 23 15.33 -0.52 -18.54
CA ASP A 23 15.17 -1.19 -19.83
C ASP A 23 16.47 -1.85 -20.27
N THR A 24 16.87 -2.86 -19.49
CA THR A 24 18.13 -3.63 -19.63
C THR A 24 17.81 -5.13 -19.54
N LYS A 25 18.79 -6.01 -19.35
CA LYS A 25 18.53 -7.40 -19.00
C LYS A 25 18.06 -7.52 -17.55
N LYS A 26 17.57 -8.70 -17.16
CA LYS A 26 17.28 -9.00 -15.76
C LYS A 26 18.54 -8.86 -14.90
N LEU A 27 18.39 -8.43 -13.65
CA LEU A 27 19.48 -7.92 -12.83
C LEU A 27 20.57 -8.95 -12.56
N PHE A 28 20.22 -10.22 -12.30
CA PHE A 28 21.16 -11.27 -11.92
C PHE A 28 21.26 -12.43 -12.91
N SER A 29 20.80 -12.24 -14.14
CA SER A 29 20.91 -13.26 -15.20
C SER A 29 20.79 -12.61 -16.57
N PRO A 30 21.52 -13.08 -17.61
CA PRO A 30 21.53 -12.48 -18.94
C PRO A 30 20.24 -12.70 -19.76
N VAL A 31 19.07 -12.73 -19.11
CA VAL A 31 17.75 -12.90 -19.70
C VAL A 31 17.15 -11.52 -20.08
N PRO A 32 16.47 -11.39 -21.24
CA PRO A 32 15.73 -10.18 -21.58
C PRO A 32 14.64 -9.82 -20.56
N SER A 33 14.41 -8.52 -20.34
CA SER A 33 13.38 -8.00 -19.43
C SER A 33 12.02 -7.83 -20.12
N GLU A 34 11.61 -8.84 -20.90
CA GLU A 34 10.35 -8.83 -21.65
C GLU A 34 9.23 -9.46 -20.84
N LEU A 35 8.02 -8.91 -20.99
CA LEU A 35 6.80 -9.50 -20.44
C LEU A 35 6.15 -10.35 -21.52
N TYR A 36 5.61 -11.50 -21.14
CA TYR A 36 4.97 -12.43 -22.06
C TYR A 36 3.63 -12.93 -21.52
N GLU A 37 2.75 -13.33 -22.43
CA GLU A 37 1.47 -13.95 -22.12
C GLU A 37 1.44 -15.46 -22.38
N GLU A 38 2.31 -15.96 -23.25
CA GLU A 38 2.48 -17.40 -23.51
C GLU A 38 3.14 -18.11 -22.32
N VAL A 39 2.60 -19.27 -21.95
CA VAL A 39 3.09 -20.07 -20.82
C VAL A 39 3.35 -21.48 -21.30
N ASP A 40 4.61 -21.89 -21.27
CA ASP A 40 4.99 -23.23 -21.74
C ASP A 40 5.05 -24.24 -20.59
N PHE A 41 5.37 -23.77 -19.39
CA PHE A 41 5.53 -24.62 -18.23
C PHE A 41 5.09 -23.91 -16.94
N THR A 42 4.82 -24.73 -15.93
CA THR A 42 4.56 -24.27 -14.57
C THR A 42 5.30 -25.12 -13.57
N PHE A 43 5.58 -24.54 -12.40
CA PHE A 43 6.13 -25.26 -11.27
C PHE A 43 5.53 -24.75 -9.97
N GLN A 44 5.59 -25.57 -8.93
CA GLN A 44 4.96 -25.29 -7.64
C GLN A 44 6.03 -25.19 -6.53
N ARG A 45 5.94 -24.17 -5.68
CA ARG A 45 6.75 -24.06 -4.45
C ARG A 45 5.88 -23.69 -3.24
N ARG A 46 6.48 -23.87 -2.06
CA ARG A 46 5.99 -23.36 -0.78
C ARG A 46 7.16 -22.72 -0.06
N LEU A 47 7.01 -21.46 0.34
CA LEU A 47 8.01 -20.78 1.15
C LEU A 47 7.85 -21.16 2.62
N ARG A 48 8.97 -21.19 3.35
CA ARG A 48 9.00 -21.46 4.78
C ARG A 48 9.68 -20.30 5.49
N PRO A 49 9.18 -19.88 6.67
CA PRO A 49 9.87 -18.90 7.48
C PRO A 49 11.20 -19.49 7.98
N THR A 50 12.19 -18.62 8.17
CA THR A 50 13.49 -18.98 8.74
C THR A 50 13.56 -18.50 10.18
N MET A 51 14.28 -19.25 11.03
CA MET A 51 14.54 -18.84 12.41
C MET A 51 15.64 -17.79 12.45
N SER A 52 15.52 -16.82 13.36
CA SER A 52 16.60 -15.91 13.71
C SER A 52 17.72 -16.66 14.45
N GLU A 53 18.84 -16.00 14.68
CA GLU A 53 19.95 -16.53 15.49
C GLU A 53 19.50 -16.94 16.91
N LEU A 54 18.43 -16.33 17.42
CA LEU A 54 17.83 -16.61 18.73
C LEU A 54 16.73 -17.68 18.68
N GLY A 55 16.49 -18.29 17.51
CA GLY A 55 15.42 -19.28 17.30
C GLY A 55 14.03 -18.66 17.12
N GLU A 56 13.93 -17.34 17.04
CA GLU A 56 12.65 -16.64 16.88
C GLU A 56 12.20 -16.63 15.42
N ILE A 57 10.90 -16.64 15.18
CA ILE A 57 10.33 -16.56 13.84
C ILE A 57 9.61 -15.23 13.70
N ASP A 58 9.85 -14.52 12.60
CA ASP A 58 9.10 -13.32 12.27
C ASP A 58 7.59 -13.60 12.25
N GLN A 59 6.83 -12.80 13.02
CA GLN A 59 5.40 -13.05 13.23
C GLN A 59 4.60 -12.95 11.93
N ALA A 60 4.95 -12.01 11.04
CA ALA A 60 4.28 -11.86 9.75
C ALA A 60 4.60 -13.04 8.82
N ALA A 61 5.85 -13.52 8.83
CA ALA A 61 6.27 -14.74 8.15
C ALA A 61 5.53 -15.98 8.64
N LEU A 62 5.35 -16.10 9.94
CA LEU A 62 4.58 -17.19 10.52
C LEU A 62 3.09 -17.10 10.16
N GLU A 63 2.50 -15.90 10.17
CA GLU A 63 1.10 -15.69 9.78
C GLU A 63 0.85 -16.03 8.30
N GLU A 64 1.73 -15.62 7.39
CA GLU A 64 1.63 -15.99 5.98
C GLU A 64 1.80 -17.49 5.78
N PHE A 65 2.76 -18.11 6.48
CA PHE A 65 2.95 -19.57 6.46
C PHE A 65 1.73 -20.35 6.97
N LYS A 66 1.09 -19.86 8.04
CA LYS A 66 -0.15 -20.46 8.61
C LYS A 66 -1.31 -20.47 7.62
N LYS A 67 -1.33 -19.59 6.61
CA LYS A 67 -2.33 -19.64 5.53
C LYS A 67 -2.17 -20.85 4.61
N GLY A 68 -1.06 -21.61 4.74
CA GLY A 68 -0.85 -22.86 4.02
C GLY A 68 -0.79 -22.70 2.51
N ARG A 69 -0.46 -21.50 2.02
CA ARG A 69 -0.54 -21.15 0.60
C ARG A 69 0.46 -21.93 -0.23
N ILE A 70 0.01 -22.29 -1.42
CA ILE A 70 0.83 -22.86 -2.49
C ILE A 70 1.09 -21.77 -3.53
N TYR A 71 2.34 -21.64 -3.96
CA TYR A 71 2.72 -20.71 -5.02
C TYR A 71 2.97 -21.48 -6.31
N VAL A 72 2.19 -21.17 -7.34
CA VAL A 72 2.38 -21.72 -8.69
C VAL A 72 2.96 -20.63 -9.56
N TYR A 73 4.04 -20.93 -10.26
CA TYR A 73 4.74 -19.97 -11.10
C TYR A 73 4.67 -20.41 -12.56
N GLN A 74 4.39 -19.45 -13.44
CA GLN A 74 4.29 -19.61 -14.88
C GLN A 74 5.57 -19.12 -15.56
N GLY A 75 6.15 -19.98 -16.38
CA GLY A 75 7.36 -19.74 -17.16
C GLY A 75 7.16 -20.00 -18.66
N ASN A 76 8.07 -19.48 -19.45
CA ASN A 76 8.21 -19.75 -20.88
C ASN A 76 9.68 -20.09 -21.17
N TYR A 77 9.94 -21.00 -22.10
CA TYR A 77 11.27 -21.55 -22.34
C TYR A 77 12.28 -20.54 -22.90
N GLU A 78 11.82 -19.41 -23.45
CA GLU A 78 12.67 -18.37 -24.04
C GLU A 78 13.12 -17.33 -23.00
N PHE A 79 12.24 -16.94 -22.07
CA PHE A 79 12.43 -15.81 -21.15
C PHE A 79 12.49 -16.20 -19.66
N SER A 80 12.55 -17.50 -19.36
CA SER A 80 12.71 -18.03 -18.01
C SER A 80 13.96 -18.89 -17.90
N ASP A 81 14.73 -18.68 -16.83
CA ASP A 81 15.98 -19.39 -16.58
C ASP A 81 16.05 -19.94 -15.15
N LEU A 82 17.09 -20.73 -14.89
CA LEU A 82 17.27 -21.42 -13.60
C LEU A 82 17.50 -20.43 -12.45
N VAL A 83 18.10 -19.26 -12.69
CA VAL A 83 18.32 -18.24 -11.64
C VAL A 83 17.00 -17.77 -11.06
N TYR A 84 16.05 -17.34 -11.90
CA TYR A 84 14.74 -16.85 -11.43
C TYR A 84 13.75 -17.98 -11.12
N MET A 85 14.14 -19.23 -11.40
CA MET A 85 13.49 -20.42 -10.86
C MET A 85 14.09 -20.89 -9.53
N ASP A 86 15.11 -20.22 -8.99
CA ASP A 86 15.83 -20.63 -7.77
C ASP A 86 16.50 -22.02 -7.88
N GLU A 87 16.93 -22.39 -9.08
CA GLU A 87 17.60 -23.67 -9.40
C GLU A 87 19.07 -23.47 -9.83
N GLU A 88 19.53 -22.21 -9.91
CA GLU A 88 20.92 -21.83 -10.19
C GLU A 88 21.31 -20.62 -9.36
N PRO A 89 22.56 -20.52 -8.86
CA PRO A 89 23.05 -19.31 -8.24
C PRO A 89 22.93 -18.09 -9.18
N PRO A 90 22.66 -16.89 -8.63
CA PRO A 90 22.66 -15.64 -9.41
C PRO A 90 24.02 -15.39 -10.06
N HIS A 91 24.03 -14.66 -11.16
CA HIS A 91 25.26 -14.14 -11.74
C HIS A 91 25.60 -12.78 -11.11
N MET A 92 26.64 -12.11 -11.62
CA MET A 92 26.91 -10.72 -11.27
C MET A 92 25.76 -9.80 -11.73
N PRO A 93 25.56 -8.64 -11.07
CA PRO A 93 24.56 -7.68 -11.50
C PRO A 93 24.82 -7.23 -12.94
N ASP A 94 23.76 -7.05 -13.72
CA ASP A 94 23.82 -6.53 -15.09
C ASP A 94 24.55 -5.18 -15.12
N GLU A 95 25.64 -5.12 -15.88
CA GLU A 95 26.50 -3.94 -15.92
C GLU A 95 25.77 -2.71 -16.46
N GLU A 96 24.84 -2.89 -17.40
CA GLU A 96 24.07 -1.79 -17.97
C GLU A 96 23.11 -1.21 -16.93
N ALA A 97 22.38 -2.05 -16.21
CA ALA A 97 21.54 -1.66 -15.09
C ALA A 97 22.33 -0.87 -14.04
N LEU A 98 23.51 -1.37 -13.67
CA LEU A 98 24.39 -0.71 -12.70
C LEU A 98 24.86 0.68 -13.20
N ARG A 99 25.30 0.79 -14.47
CA ARG A 99 25.71 2.08 -15.06
C ARG A 99 24.56 3.08 -15.10
N VAL A 100 23.36 2.64 -15.48
CA VAL A 100 22.16 3.50 -15.50
C VAL A 100 21.81 3.95 -14.09
N ALA A 101 21.92 3.07 -13.10
CA ALA A 101 21.63 3.41 -11.72
C ALA A 101 22.64 4.42 -11.13
N LEU A 102 23.94 4.28 -11.46
CA LEU A 102 24.97 5.29 -11.14
C LEU A 102 24.74 6.62 -11.87
N GLN A 103 24.31 6.58 -13.13
CA GLN A 103 23.95 7.78 -13.88
C GLN A 103 22.79 8.53 -13.20
N ILE A 104 21.75 7.80 -12.76
CA ILE A 104 20.64 8.36 -11.99
C ILE A 104 21.14 9.00 -10.69
N ALA A 105 22.06 8.33 -9.98
CA ALA A 105 22.63 8.88 -8.75
C ALA A 105 23.27 10.26 -8.97
N TYR A 106 24.12 10.40 -9.99
CA TYR A 106 24.74 11.69 -10.31
C TYR A 106 23.72 12.76 -10.74
N LEU A 107 22.71 12.40 -11.53
CA LEU A 107 21.62 13.32 -11.93
C LEU A 107 20.81 13.84 -10.73
N LEU A 108 20.79 13.07 -9.64
CA LEU A 108 20.12 13.42 -8.38
C LEU A 108 21.07 14.01 -7.33
N ASN A 109 22.28 14.39 -7.74
CA ASN A 109 23.34 14.93 -6.88
C ASN A 109 23.70 14.00 -5.70
N ALA A 110 23.50 12.69 -5.85
CA ALA A 110 23.85 11.70 -4.85
C ALA A 110 25.32 11.29 -4.99
N THR A 111 25.88 10.76 -3.91
CA THR A 111 27.23 10.22 -3.85
C THR A 111 27.16 8.70 -3.99
N PRO A 112 27.67 8.11 -5.09
CA PRO A 112 27.79 6.67 -5.21
C PRO A 112 28.62 6.05 -4.08
N VAL A 113 28.31 4.82 -3.72
CA VAL A 113 29.13 4.04 -2.79
C VAL A 113 30.42 3.55 -3.48
N ASP A 114 31.48 3.36 -2.71
CA ASP A 114 32.76 2.85 -3.23
C ASP A 114 32.66 1.37 -3.64
N GLU A 115 31.91 0.58 -2.87
CA GLU A 115 31.68 -0.85 -3.10
C GLU A 115 30.21 -1.20 -2.84
N ILE A 116 29.62 -1.99 -3.73
CA ILE A 116 28.18 -2.33 -3.70
C ILE A 116 28.01 -3.73 -3.13
N HIS A 117 27.28 -3.83 -2.01
CA HIS A 117 26.93 -5.10 -1.39
C HIS A 117 25.44 -5.38 -1.57
N PHE A 118 25.12 -6.52 -2.18
CA PHE A 118 23.73 -6.97 -2.32
C PHE A 118 23.24 -7.72 -1.09
N MET A 119 22.07 -7.30 -0.62
CA MET A 119 21.37 -7.83 0.53
C MET A 119 20.18 -8.68 0.06
N ARG A 120 19.64 -9.50 0.97
CA ARG A 120 18.44 -10.29 0.76
C ARG A 120 17.32 -9.78 1.67
N LYS A 121 16.40 -9.01 1.11
CA LYS A 121 15.19 -8.53 1.81
C LYS A 121 14.15 -9.64 1.76
N ILE A 122 13.78 -10.20 2.91
CA ILE A 122 12.87 -11.35 2.99
C ILE A 122 11.48 -10.99 2.43
N VAL A 123 10.96 -11.84 1.54
CA VAL A 123 9.65 -11.69 0.87
C VAL A 123 8.96 -13.05 0.84
N ILE A 124 7.93 -13.18 1.67
CA ILE A 124 7.24 -14.45 2.02
C ILE A 124 5.91 -14.65 1.29
N ASP A 125 5.44 -13.65 0.55
CA ASP A 125 4.14 -13.65 -0.12
C ASP A 125 4.13 -14.47 -1.43
N GLY A 126 5.28 -15.03 -1.81
CA GLY A 126 5.47 -15.82 -3.04
C GLY A 126 5.78 -14.99 -4.28
N SER A 127 5.91 -13.66 -4.17
CA SER A 127 6.23 -12.81 -5.32
C SER A 127 7.70 -12.91 -5.76
N ASN A 128 8.59 -13.34 -4.87
CA ASN A 128 9.98 -13.72 -5.18
C ASN A 128 10.16 -15.23 -4.96
N VAL A 129 10.59 -15.95 -6.00
CA VAL A 129 10.71 -17.42 -5.97
C VAL A 129 11.66 -17.90 -4.86
N SER A 130 12.79 -17.22 -4.68
CA SER A 130 13.77 -17.52 -3.63
C SER A 130 13.35 -17.13 -2.21
N GLY A 131 12.17 -16.52 -2.03
CA GLY A 131 11.71 -16.02 -0.72
C GLY A 131 12.38 -14.73 -0.24
N PHE A 132 13.14 -14.06 -1.11
CA PHE A 132 13.73 -12.75 -0.86
C PHE A 132 13.92 -11.97 -2.16
N GLN A 133 13.97 -10.65 -2.04
CA GLN A 133 14.36 -9.71 -3.08
C GLN A 133 15.82 -9.33 -2.88
N ARG A 134 16.62 -9.38 -3.94
CA ARG A 134 18.00 -8.87 -3.90
C ARG A 134 17.99 -7.36 -4.10
N THR A 135 18.58 -6.64 -3.16
CA THR A 135 18.61 -5.17 -3.13
C THR A 135 19.99 -4.69 -2.69
N ALA A 136 20.51 -3.63 -3.30
CA ALA A 136 21.72 -2.96 -2.84
C ALA A 136 21.52 -1.44 -2.83
N ILE A 137 22.13 -0.77 -1.84
CA ILE A 137 22.33 0.68 -1.89
C ILE A 137 23.45 0.96 -2.89
N ILE A 138 23.20 1.86 -3.84
CA ILE A 138 24.17 2.26 -4.85
C ILE A 138 24.68 3.68 -4.67
N ALA A 139 23.88 4.54 -4.02
CA ALA A 139 24.24 5.92 -3.75
C ALA A 139 23.45 6.47 -2.56
N MET A 140 24.01 7.49 -1.93
CA MET A 140 23.43 8.12 -0.74
C MET A 140 23.53 9.65 -0.82
N ASN A 141 22.81 10.34 0.08
CA ASN A 141 22.96 11.77 0.32
C ASN A 141 22.73 12.65 -0.92
N GLY A 142 21.80 12.26 -1.79
CA GLY A 142 21.35 13.10 -2.90
C GLY A 142 20.46 14.24 -2.45
N LYS A 143 20.13 15.14 -3.36
CA LYS A 143 19.21 16.26 -3.09
C LYS A 143 18.54 16.81 -4.34
N VAL A 144 17.33 17.32 -4.15
CA VAL A 144 16.56 18.06 -5.15
C VAL A 144 16.29 19.46 -4.63
N ASN A 145 16.69 20.49 -5.38
CA ASN A 145 16.42 21.88 -5.03
C ASN A 145 15.01 22.26 -5.50
N THR A 146 14.22 22.87 -4.62
CA THR A 146 12.86 23.33 -4.91
C THR A 146 12.68 24.78 -4.47
N PRO A 147 11.62 25.47 -4.92
CA PRO A 147 11.28 26.81 -4.42
C PRO A 147 11.05 26.89 -2.90
N TRP A 148 10.77 25.77 -2.23
CA TRP A 148 10.54 25.66 -0.78
C TRP A 148 11.78 25.20 0.00
N GLY A 149 12.93 25.11 -0.66
CA GLY A 149 14.17 24.57 -0.10
C GLY A 149 14.53 23.20 -0.67
N SER A 150 15.71 22.72 -0.30
CA SER A 150 16.21 21.42 -0.77
C SER A 150 15.53 20.27 -0.03
N VAL A 151 15.25 19.19 -0.76
CA VAL A 151 14.74 17.92 -0.23
C VAL A 151 15.80 16.86 -0.42
N GLY A 152 16.11 16.11 0.64
CA GLY A 152 17.12 15.06 0.63
C GLY A 152 16.67 13.78 -0.07
N ILE A 153 17.61 13.08 -0.67
CA ILE A 153 17.48 11.70 -1.17
C ILE A 153 18.47 10.87 -0.36
N PRO A 154 18.06 10.31 0.80
CA PRO A 154 18.97 9.58 1.69
C PRO A 154 19.61 8.37 1.00
N THR A 155 18.83 7.64 0.21
CA THR A 155 19.25 6.39 -0.44
C THR A 155 18.71 6.28 -1.85
N ILE A 156 19.53 5.71 -2.73
CA ILE A 156 19.14 5.18 -4.03
C ILE A 156 19.56 3.72 -4.02
N CYS A 157 18.62 2.83 -4.33
CA CYS A 157 18.85 1.39 -4.36
C CYS A 157 18.67 0.83 -5.78
N LEU A 158 19.39 -0.26 -6.07
CA LEU A 158 19.17 -1.11 -7.23
C LEU A 158 18.70 -2.48 -6.73
N GLU A 159 17.56 -2.94 -7.22
CA GLU A 159 16.92 -4.17 -6.78
C GLU A 159 16.20 -4.92 -7.90
N GLU A 160 15.75 -6.14 -7.61
CA GLU A 160 14.92 -6.95 -8.50
C GLU A 160 13.44 -6.56 -8.35
N ASP A 161 12.72 -6.40 -9.46
CA ASP A 161 11.25 -6.38 -9.39
C ASP A 161 10.69 -7.78 -9.16
N ALA A 162 9.49 -7.85 -8.56
CA ALA A 162 8.85 -9.11 -8.19
C ALA A 162 8.03 -9.73 -9.35
N ALA A 163 7.69 -11.01 -9.25
CA ALA A 163 6.85 -11.70 -10.22
C ALA A 163 5.47 -11.02 -10.38
N ARG A 164 4.86 -11.12 -11.56
CA ARG A 164 3.49 -10.60 -11.78
C ARG A 164 2.49 -11.54 -11.13
N ILE A 165 1.53 -10.99 -10.41
CA ILE A 165 0.41 -11.78 -9.92
C ILE A 165 -0.62 -11.97 -11.04
N ILE A 166 -0.98 -13.21 -11.30
CA ILE A 166 -1.97 -13.58 -12.33
C ILE A 166 -3.32 -13.83 -11.69
N GLU A 167 -3.33 -14.62 -10.60
CA GLU A 167 -4.57 -14.99 -9.92
C GLU A 167 -4.33 -15.26 -8.42
N ARG A 168 -5.34 -14.94 -7.61
CA ARG A 168 -5.41 -15.30 -6.18
C ARG A 168 -6.62 -16.20 -5.97
N GLU A 169 -6.36 -17.46 -5.68
CA GLU A 169 -7.36 -18.46 -5.29
C GLU A 169 -7.26 -18.72 -3.78
N ASP A 170 -8.26 -19.39 -3.21
CA ASP A 170 -8.18 -19.80 -1.80
C ASP A 170 -7.06 -20.84 -1.63
N GLY A 171 -6.13 -20.59 -0.72
CA GLY A 171 -4.95 -21.45 -0.50
C GLY A 171 -3.90 -21.48 -1.63
N LYS A 172 -4.05 -20.73 -2.72
CA LYS A 172 -3.12 -20.75 -3.86
C LYS A 172 -2.96 -19.38 -4.53
N VAL A 173 -1.74 -19.03 -4.91
CA VAL A 173 -1.46 -17.82 -5.70
C VAL A 173 -0.67 -18.20 -6.94
N ILE A 174 -1.11 -17.68 -8.09
CA ILE A 174 -0.45 -17.90 -9.38
C ILE A 174 0.35 -16.65 -9.73
N TYR A 175 1.65 -16.83 -9.92
CA TYR A 175 2.60 -15.81 -10.35
C TYR A 175 3.14 -16.12 -11.74
N ARG A 176 3.59 -15.10 -12.46
CA ARG A 176 4.38 -15.22 -13.69
C ARG A 176 5.75 -14.59 -13.49
N ILE A 177 6.80 -15.34 -13.84
CA ILE A 177 8.19 -14.97 -13.53
C ILE A 177 8.86 -14.08 -14.58
N ASP A 178 8.10 -13.63 -15.58
CA ASP A 178 8.59 -12.74 -16.64
C ASP A 178 9.10 -11.41 -16.09
N ARG A 179 8.36 -10.80 -15.16
CA ARG A 179 8.76 -9.57 -14.46
C ARG A 179 9.79 -9.82 -13.34
N LEU A 180 9.86 -11.03 -12.81
CA LEU A 180 10.81 -11.35 -11.74
C LEU A 180 12.23 -11.11 -12.25
N GLY A 181 12.97 -10.25 -11.54
CA GLY A 181 14.34 -9.93 -11.87
C GLY A 181 14.54 -8.73 -12.79
N ILE A 182 13.49 -8.09 -13.30
CA ILE A 182 13.67 -6.82 -14.02
C ILE A 182 14.33 -5.81 -13.08
N PRO A 183 15.43 -5.13 -13.48
CA PRO A 183 16.11 -4.20 -12.59
C PRO A 183 15.23 -3.02 -12.25
N LEU A 184 15.23 -2.66 -10.99
CA LEU A 184 14.38 -1.63 -10.41
C LEU A 184 15.25 -0.67 -9.61
N VAL A 185 15.16 0.62 -9.92
CA VAL A 185 15.77 1.66 -9.10
C VAL A 185 14.72 2.18 -8.13
N GLU A 186 15.03 2.13 -6.84
CA GLU A 186 14.24 2.73 -5.76
C GLU A 186 14.91 4.04 -5.33
N ILE A 187 14.13 5.13 -5.32
CA ILE A 187 14.56 6.45 -4.87
C ILE A 187 13.60 6.92 -3.79
N SER A 188 14.13 7.14 -2.60
CA SER A 188 13.36 7.56 -1.44
C SER A 188 13.79 8.96 -1.02
N THR A 189 12.86 9.82 -0.60
CA THR A 189 13.17 11.15 -0.08
C THR A 189 13.16 11.18 1.45
N THR A 190 13.79 12.21 2.02
CA THR A 190 13.56 12.58 3.41
C THR A 190 12.09 12.98 3.66
N PRO A 191 11.58 12.86 4.91
CA PRO A 191 10.22 13.25 5.28
C PRO A 191 10.12 14.74 5.65
N ASP A 192 10.70 15.62 4.83
CA ASP A 192 10.83 17.07 5.07
C ASP A 192 10.16 17.93 3.99
N ILE A 193 9.47 17.29 3.04
CA ILE A 193 8.57 18.00 2.13
C ILE A 193 7.39 18.53 2.95
N HIS A 194 7.17 19.84 2.92
CA HIS A 194 6.21 20.53 3.78
C HIS A 194 5.15 21.33 2.99
N HIS A 195 5.11 21.14 1.67
CA HIS A 195 4.09 21.72 0.80
C HIS A 195 3.68 20.75 -0.32
N PRO A 196 2.38 20.62 -0.68
CA PRO A 196 1.94 19.69 -1.74
C PRO A 196 2.61 19.93 -3.09
N GLU A 197 2.76 21.19 -3.52
CA GLU A 197 3.47 21.53 -4.76
C GLU A 197 4.97 21.21 -4.70
N GLN A 198 5.59 21.27 -3.52
CA GLN A 198 6.98 20.87 -3.36
C GLN A 198 7.13 19.36 -3.66
N ALA A 199 6.20 18.52 -3.20
CA ALA A 199 6.20 17.09 -3.51
C ALA A 199 6.11 16.83 -5.02
N LYS A 200 5.24 17.56 -5.71
CA LYS A 200 5.12 17.48 -7.18
C LYS A 200 6.40 17.88 -7.89
N VAL A 201 7.06 18.97 -7.46
CA VAL A 201 8.34 19.42 -8.04
C VAL A 201 9.42 18.35 -7.86
N VAL A 202 9.53 17.76 -6.66
CA VAL A 202 10.51 16.70 -6.40
C VAL A 202 10.22 15.45 -7.24
N ALA A 203 8.98 14.97 -7.23
CA ALA A 203 8.57 13.80 -8.01
C ALA A 203 8.80 14.03 -9.51
N LYS A 204 8.52 15.25 -10.01
CA LYS A 204 8.79 15.63 -11.40
C LYS A 204 10.28 15.57 -11.70
N TYR A 205 11.12 16.18 -10.87
CA TYR A 205 12.56 16.21 -11.07
C TYR A 205 13.15 14.79 -11.10
N ILE A 206 12.74 13.94 -10.17
CA ILE A 206 13.13 12.52 -10.16
C ILE A 206 12.66 11.82 -11.43
N GLY A 207 11.40 12.01 -11.83
CA GLY A 207 10.86 11.46 -13.07
C GLY A 207 11.60 11.92 -14.33
N ASP A 208 12.00 13.19 -14.39
CA ASP A 208 12.78 13.75 -15.50
C ASP A 208 14.21 13.19 -15.52
N ALA A 209 14.87 13.06 -14.37
CA ALA A 209 16.19 12.44 -14.24
C ALA A 209 16.16 10.98 -14.72
N LEU A 210 15.15 10.21 -14.28
CA LEU A 210 14.91 8.85 -14.74
C LEU A 210 14.75 8.80 -16.27
N ARG A 211 13.96 9.71 -16.86
CA ARG A 211 13.76 9.78 -18.32
C ARG A 211 15.02 10.20 -19.07
N ALA A 212 15.85 11.06 -18.49
CA ALA A 212 17.08 11.55 -19.11
C ALA A 212 18.09 10.43 -19.41
N THR A 213 18.04 9.33 -18.65
CA THR A 213 18.86 8.14 -18.93
C THR A 213 18.53 7.49 -20.28
N ARG A 214 17.30 7.66 -20.78
CA ARG A 214 16.75 6.95 -21.95
C ARG A 214 16.80 5.42 -21.84
N LYS A 215 16.95 4.89 -20.63
CA LYS A 215 17.12 3.47 -20.31
C LYS A 215 16.18 3.01 -19.21
N VAL A 216 15.04 3.70 -19.06
CA VAL A 216 13.94 3.28 -18.16
C VAL A 216 12.78 2.77 -19.00
N LYS A 217 12.14 1.69 -18.55
CA LYS A 217 10.96 1.16 -19.22
C LYS A 217 9.84 2.19 -19.24
N ARG A 218 9.01 2.15 -20.28
CA ARG A 218 7.87 3.06 -20.46
C ARG A 218 6.60 2.24 -20.61
N GLY A 219 5.48 2.80 -20.19
CA GLY A 219 4.18 2.12 -20.19
C GLY A 219 3.60 1.94 -18.79
N LEU A 220 2.40 1.38 -18.73
CA LEU A 220 1.69 1.13 -17.48
C LEU A 220 2.46 0.12 -16.60
N GLY A 221 2.45 0.33 -15.28
CA GLY A 221 3.10 -0.57 -14.33
C GLY A 221 4.64 -0.49 -14.28
N THR A 222 5.27 0.38 -15.08
CA THR A 222 6.74 0.54 -15.12
C THR A 222 7.27 1.53 -14.07
N ILE A 223 6.39 2.28 -13.41
CA ILE A 223 6.69 3.18 -12.30
C ILE A 223 5.71 2.95 -11.16
N ARG A 224 6.23 2.98 -9.94
CA ARG A 224 5.43 3.07 -8.72
C ARG A 224 5.86 4.35 -7.98
N GLN A 225 4.89 5.10 -7.49
CA GLN A 225 5.12 6.30 -6.68
C GLN A 225 4.22 6.19 -5.47
N ASP A 226 4.84 6.13 -4.30
CA ASP A 226 4.17 6.03 -3.03
C ASP A 226 4.45 7.30 -2.24
N LEU A 227 3.44 7.79 -1.51
CA LEU A 227 3.51 8.99 -0.69
C LEU A 227 3.40 8.61 0.77
N ASN A 228 4.24 9.19 1.62
CA ASN A 228 4.13 9.11 3.06
C ASN A 228 3.70 10.47 3.58
N VAL A 229 2.49 10.61 4.12
CA VAL A 229 1.93 11.91 4.55
C VAL A 229 1.60 11.90 6.04
N SER A 230 1.95 12.97 6.75
CA SER A 230 1.58 13.17 8.15
C SER A 230 1.41 14.65 8.50
N ILE A 231 0.59 14.93 9.52
CA ILE A 231 0.44 16.24 10.14
C ILE A 231 0.67 16.16 11.65
N LYS A 232 0.88 17.31 12.31
CA LYS A 232 1.01 17.43 13.76
C LYS A 232 -0.19 16.80 14.48
N GLY A 233 0.10 15.91 15.42
CA GLY A 233 -0.92 15.20 16.20
C GLY A 233 -1.72 14.14 15.41
N GLY A 234 -1.44 13.99 14.11
CA GLY A 234 -1.96 12.94 13.23
C GLY A 234 -1.07 11.70 13.23
N ALA A 235 -1.05 10.99 12.10
CA ALA A 235 -0.28 9.76 11.92
C ALA A 235 0.44 9.75 10.56
N ARG A 236 1.53 8.98 10.46
CA ARG A 236 2.17 8.68 9.17
C ARG A 236 1.29 7.69 8.39
N ILE A 237 0.82 8.12 7.23
CA ILE A 237 -0.01 7.33 6.33
C ILE A 237 0.73 7.13 5.01
N GLU A 238 0.89 5.87 4.64
CA GLU A 238 1.46 5.45 3.35
C GLU A 238 0.33 5.31 2.32
N ILE A 239 0.42 6.09 1.25
CA ILE A 239 -0.52 6.11 0.13
C ILE A 239 0.19 5.49 -1.07
N LYS A 240 -0.26 4.28 -1.46
CA LYS A 240 0.38 3.50 -2.53
C LYS A 240 -0.21 3.79 -3.90
N GLY A 241 0.62 3.69 -4.93
CA GLY A 241 0.19 3.59 -6.31
C GLY A 241 -0.31 4.90 -6.93
N VAL A 242 0.34 6.02 -6.61
CA VAL A 242 0.04 7.32 -7.24
C VAL A 242 0.54 7.32 -8.68
N GLN A 243 -0.37 7.10 -9.63
CA GLN A 243 -0.03 6.95 -11.05
C GLN A 243 0.34 8.27 -11.71
N GLU A 244 -0.44 9.31 -11.44
CA GLU A 244 -0.36 10.59 -12.14
C GLU A 244 0.38 11.63 -11.29
N LEU A 245 1.44 12.21 -11.85
CA LEU A 245 2.25 13.23 -11.20
C LEU A 245 1.42 14.45 -10.77
N ASP A 246 0.47 14.87 -11.61
CA ASP A 246 -0.40 16.02 -11.35
C ASP A 246 -1.39 15.77 -10.21
N MET A 247 -1.60 14.51 -9.81
CA MET A 247 -2.47 14.14 -8.70
C MET A 247 -1.78 14.22 -7.33
N ILE A 248 -0.45 14.32 -7.28
CA ILE A 248 0.30 14.36 -6.01
C ILE A 248 -0.21 15.48 -5.08
N PRO A 249 -0.35 16.74 -5.52
CA PRO A 249 -0.78 17.82 -4.63
C PRO A 249 -2.17 17.59 -4.03
N ILE A 250 -3.14 17.20 -4.87
CA ILE A 250 -4.52 16.97 -4.43
C ILE A 250 -4.65 15.76 -3.50
N ILE A 251 -3.84 14.72 -3.70
CA ILE A 251 -3.80 13.56 -2.79
C ILE A 251 -3.29 13.98 -1.41
N ILE A 252 -2.20 14.76 -1.36
CA ILE A 252 -1.64 15.27 -0.10
C ILE A 252 -2.67 16.19 0.59
N GLU A 253 -3.28 17.13 -0.14
CA GLU A 253 -4.31 18.02 0.41
C GLU A 253 -5.50 17.25 1.00
N ARG A 254 -5.98 16.24 0.27
CA ARG A 254 -7.08 15.40 0.75
C ARG A 254 -6.69 14.58 1.98
N GLU A 255 -5.45 14.10 2.06
CA GLU A 255 -4.99 13.37 3.23
C GLU A 255 -4.83 14.28 4.46
N VAL A 256 -4.32 15.50 4.26
CA VAL A 256 -4.28 16.53 5.31
C VAL A 256 -5.68 16.82 5.85
N LEU A 257 -6.65 17.05 4.96
CA LEU A 257 -8.06 17.26 5.34
C LEU A 257 -8.61 16.06 6.13
N ARG A 258 -8.32 14.83 5.67
CA ARG A 258 -8.77 13.59 6.33
C ARG A 258 -8.25 13.52 7.76
N GLN A 259 -6.94 13.68 7.94
CA GLN A 259 -6.33 13.64 9.27
C GLN A 259 -6.88 14.75 10.15
N LEU A 260 -6.97 15.98 9.64
CA LEU A 260 -7.51 17.11 10.40
C LEU A 260 -8.94 16.86 10.89
N ASN A 261 -9.80 16.32 10.04
CA ASN A 261 -11.18 15.99 10.40
C ASN A 261 -11.26 14.81 11.38
N LEU A 262 -10.40 13.80 11.25
CA LEU A 262 -10.30 12.72 12.23
C LEU A 262 -9.81 13.22 13.59
N LEU A 263 -8.92 14.22 13.64
CA LEU A 263 -8.50 14.86 14.88
C LEU A 263 -9.66 15.60 15.54
N LYS A 264 -10.47 16.34 14.78
CA LYS A 264 -11.69 16.98 15.29
C LYS A 264 -12.66 15.97 15.90
N ILE A 265 -12.87 14.84 15.23
CA ILE A 265 -13.72 13.74 15.74
C ILE A 265 -13.15 13.19 17.05
N ARG A 266 -11.84 12.91 17.09
CA ARG A 266 -11.16 12.45 18.31
C ARG A 266 -11.35 13.43 19.47
N ASP A 267 -11.16 14.72 19.20
CA ASP A 267 -11.26 15.75 20.24
C ASP A 267 -12.70 15.91 20.75
N GLU A 268 -13.68 15.76 19.87
CA GLU A 268 -15.10 15.74 20.23
C GLU A 268 -15.47 14.47 21.04
N LEU A 269 -14.92 13.29 20.69
CA LEU A 269 -15.09 12.07 21.50
C LEU A 269 -14.48 12.21 22.89
N LYS A 270 -13.29 12.81 23.00
CA LYS A 270 -12.65 13.14 24.27
C LYS A 270 -13.50 14.12 25.10
N LYS A 271 -14.04 15.16 24.45
CA LYS A 271 -14.95 16.13 25.09
C LYS A 271 -16.24 15.48 25.59
N ARG A 272 -16.77 14.49 24.86
CA ARG A 272 -17.91 13.65 25.28
C ARG A 272 -17.52 12.65 26.39
N GLY A 273 -16.24 12.55 26.72
CA GLY A 273 -15.72 11.64 27.74
C GLY A 273 -15.91 10.18 27.37
N VAL A 274 -15.72 9.82 26.10
CA VAL A 274 -15.67 8.42 25.68
C VAL A 274 -14.34 7.82 26.15
N SER A 275 -14.41 6.69 26.85
CA SER A 275 -13.22 5.90 27.20
C SER A 275 -13.15 4.60 26.39
N GLU A 276 -11.95 4.06 26.21
CA GLU A 276 -11.78 2.78 25.50
C GLU A 276 -12.48 1.61 26.22
N GLU A 277 -12.60 1.68 27.55
CA GLU A 277 -13.32 0.68 28.37
C GLU A 277 -14.84 0.64 28.08
N GLU A 278 -15.41 1.76 27.58
CA GLU A 278 -16.81 1.81 27.16
C GLU A 278 -17.04 1.14 25.79
N LEU A 279 -15.97 0.92 24.99
CA LEU A 279 -16.02 0.30 23.67
C LEU A 279 -15.95 -1.22 23.78
N LYS A 280 -17.02 -1.82 24.29
CA LYS A 280 -17.11 -3.27 24.46
C LYS A 280 -17.38 -3.97 23.13
N GLU A 281 -16.70 -5.08 22.89
CA GLU A 281 -16.95 -5.99 21.75
C GLU A 281 -18.18 -6.89 21.99
N GLU A 282 -19.30 -6.28 22.43
CA GLU A 282 -20.56 -6.95 22.72
C GLU A 282 -21.50 -6.81 21.51
N PHE A 283 -21.72 -7.92 20.80
CA PHE A 283 -22.60 -7.96 19.64
C PHE A 283 -24.02 -8.37 20.06
N HIS A 284 -25.00 -7.52 19.78
CA HIS A 284 -26.41 -7.77 20.06
C HIS A 284 -27.10 -8.33 18.82
N ASP A 285 -27.74 -9.50 18.95
CA ASP A 285 -28.59 -10.04 17.88
C ASP A 285 -29.87 -9.19 17.78
N VAL A 286 -30.03 -8.55 16.62
CA VAL A 286 -31.18 -7.69 16.30
C VAL A 286 -31.96 -8.23 15.10
N THR A 287 -31.76 -9.51 14.76
CA THR A 287 -32.34 -10.12 13.56
C THR A 287 -33.87 -10.05 13.55
N ASP A 288 -34.50 -10.21 14.71
CA ASP A 288 -35.94 -10.17 14.92
C ASP A 288 -36.57 -8.80 14.60
N ILE A 289 -35.83 -7.70 14.79
CA ILE A 289 -36.29 -6.34 14.42
C ILE A 289 -36.47 -6.22 12.89
N PHE A 290 -35.75 -7.03 12.13
CA PHE A 290 -35.70 -6.96 10.67
C PHE A 290 -36.45 -8.10 9.96
N GLU A 291 -37.31 -8.86 10.66
CA GLU A 291 -38.06 -9.98 10.06
C GLU A 291 -38.90 -9.53 8.84
N ASP A 292 -39.58 -8.40 8.97
CA ASP A 292 -40.45 -7.82 7.93
C ASP A 292 -39.82 -6.58 7.24
N THR A 293 -38.50 -6.48 7.25
CA THR A 293 -37.82 -5.28 6.74
C THR A 293 -37.99 -5.08 5.23
N LYS A 294 -38.13 -3.81 4.83
CA LYS A 294 -38.14 -3.41 3.41
C LYS A 294 -36.72 -3.33 2.83
N SER A 295 -35.69 -3.46 3.65
CA SER A 295 -34.30 -3.49 3.19
C SER A 295 -34.01 -4.81 2.44
N LYS A 296 -33.91 -4.72 1.11
CA LYS A 296 -33.58 -5.88 0.26
C LYS A 296 -32.26 -6.56 0.63
N VAL A 297 -31.30 -5.80 1.19
CA VAL A 297 -29.98 -6.30 1.58
C VAL A 297 -30.12 -7.20 2.81
N ILE A 298 -30.80 -6.70 3.85
CA ILE A 298 -30.99 -7.42 5.11
C ILE A 298 -31.91 -8.61 4.92
N ALA A 299 -33.07 -8.43 4.28
CA ALA A 299 -34.03 -9.50 4.02
C ALA A 299 -33.39 -10.67 3.25
N ARG A 300 -32.50 -10.38 2.29
CA ARG A 300 -31.75 -11.41 1.56
C ARG A 300 -30.74 -12.14 2.45
N ALA A 301 -30.09 -11.44 3.38
CA ALA A 301 -29.16 -12.06 4.33
C ALA A 301 -29.89 -13.01 5.29
N ILE A 302 -31.02 -12.57 5.86
CA ILE A 302 -31.87 -13.38 6.77
C ILE A 302 -32.41 -14.61 6.04
N LYS A 303 -32.92 -14.47 4.82
CA LYS A 303 -33.43 -15.60 4.02
C LYS A 303 -32.37 -16.68 3.75
N LYS A 304 -31.08 -16.32 3.78
CA LYS A 304 -29.95 -17.26 3.63
C LYS A 304 -29.48 -17.87 4.97
N GLY A 305 -30.21 -17.65 6.06
CA GLY A 305 -29.84 -18.07 7.41
C GLY A 305 -28.79 -17.16 8.07
N GLY A 306 -28.57 -15.96 7.53
CA GLY A 306 -27.70 -14.95 8.15
C GLY A 306 -28.36 -14.26 9.33
N LYS A 307 -27.55 -13.57 10.14
CA LYS A 307 -27.99 -12.77 11.29
C LYS A 307 -27.69 -11.30 11.09
N VAL A 308 -28.42 -10.44 11.80
CA VAL A 308 -28.13 -9.01 11.93
C VAL A 308 -27.59 -8.75 13.33
N LEU A 309 -26.32 -8.36 13.40
CA LEU A 309 -25.65 -8.07 14.67
C LEU A 309 -25.41 -6.56 14.78
N ALA A 310 -25.79 -5.97 15.91
CA ALA A 310 -25.56 -4.57 16.24
C ALA A 310 -24.45 -4.44 17.29
N LEU A 311 -23.66 -3.37 17.18
CA LEU A 311 -22.62 -3.00 18.13
C LEU A 311 -22.92 -1.59 18.62
N LYS A 312 -22.92 -1.38 19.94
CA LYS A 312 -23.10 -0.05 20.52
C LYS A 312 -21.79 0.72 20.49
N LEU A 313 -21.81 1.93 19.93
CA LEU A 313 -20.70 2.89 19.99
C LEU A 313 -21.13 4.11 20.83
N PRO A 314 -20.89 4.11 22.15
CA PRO A 314 -21.34 5.16 23.05
C PRO A 314 -20.87 6.55 22.60
N LYS A 315 -21.81 7.50 22.49
CA LYS A 315 -21.54 8.92 22.18
C LYS A 315 -20.91 9.18 20.80
N PHE A 316 -20.96 8.21 19.87
CA PHE A 316 -20.51 8.40 18.47
C PHE A 316 -21.55 9.07 17.56
N ARG A 317 -22.78 9.31 18.04
CA ARG A 317 -23.86 9.89 17.23
C ARG A 317 -23.46 11.23 16.60
N GLY A 318 -23.73 11.38 15.31
CA GLY A 318 -23.33 12.51 14.47
C GLY A 318 -21.86 12.54 14.04
N LEU A 319 -21.02 11.63 14.56
CA LEU A 319 -19.60 11.55 14.22
C LEU A 319 -19.29 10.47 13.19
N ILE A 320 -20.09 9.39 13.14
CA ILE A 320 -19.91 8.33 12.15
C ILE A 320 -20.29 8.86 10.77
N GLY A 321 -21.35 9.66 10.69
CA GLY A 321 -21.79 10.36 9.49
C GLY A 321 -20.95 11.59 9.12
N TYR A 322 -19.99 11.99 9.95
CA TYR A 322 -19.17 13.19 9.71
C TYR A 322 -18.27 13.00 8.50
N GLU A 323 -18.32 13.95 7.56
CA GLU A 323 -17.52 13.92 6.33
C GLU A 323 -16.06 14.27 6.63
N ILE A 324 -15.16 13.32 6.37
CA ILE A 324 -13.72 13.47 6.63
C ILE A 324 -12.95 13.87 5.37
N GLN A 325 -13.47 13.51 4.20
CA GLN A 325 -13.00 13.92 2.87
C GLN A 325 -14.21 14.05 1.94
N PRO A 326 -14.12 14.79 0.82
CA PRO A 326 -15.21 14.87 -0.16
C PRO A 326 -15.76 13.48 -0.53
N GLY A 327 -17.00 13.20 -0.13
CA GLY A 327 -17.69 11.93 -0.38
C GLY A 327 -17.29 10.74 0.52
N ARG A 328 -16.44 10.94 1.55
CA ARG A 328 -16.09 9.90 2.54
C ARG A 328 -16.35 10.38 3.97
N ARG A 329 -16.91 9.50 4.79
CA ARG A 329 -17.25 9.76 6.21
C ARG A 329 -16.41 8.88 7.14
N LEU A 330 -16.46 9.12 8.45
CA LEU A 330 -15.87 8.19 9.42
C LEU A 330 -16.43 6.76 9.26
N GLY A 331 -17.74 6.63 9.01
CA GLY A 331 -18.38 5.36 8.71
C GLY A 331 -17.82 4.67 7.46
N THR A 332 -17.31 5.42 6.49
CA THR A 332 -16.61 4.86 5.32
C THR A 332 -15.30 4.17 5.73
N GLU A 333 -14.53 4.75 6.65
CA GLU A 333 -13.29 4.13 7.17
C GLU A 333 -13.59 2.86 7.97
N MET A 334 -14.65 2.89 8.79
CA MET A 334 -15.12 1.71 9.54
C MET A 334 -15.55 0.61 8.56
N ALA A 335 -16.29 0.95 7.51
CA ALA A 335 -16.68 0.02 6.46
C ALA A 335 -15.48 -0.55 5.72
N ASP A 336 -14.47 0.25 5.39
CA ASP A 336 -13.26 -0.19 4.69
C ASP A 336 -12.45 -1.20 5.51
N ARG A 337 -12.39 -1.06 6.84
CA ARG A 337 -11.81 -2.08 7.73
C ARG A 337 -12.68 -3.34 7.80
N ALA A 338 -13.99 -3.18 7.91
CA ALA A 338 -14.94 -4.29 7.98
C ALA A 338 -15.00 -5.10 6.67
N LYS A 339 -14.68 -4.50 5.51
CA LYS A 339 -14.66 -5.15 4.19
C LYS A 339 -13.78 -6.41 4.12
N LYS A 340 -12.83 -6.56 5.04
CA LYS A 340 -12.05 -7.80 5.19
C LYS A 340 -12.92 -9.03 5.50
N TYR A 341 -14.06 -8.83 6.15
CA TYR A 341 -14.92 -9.91 6.65
C TYR A 341 -16.37 -9.83 6.12
N VAL A 342 -16.87 -8.62 5.83
CA VAL A 342 -18.24 -8.38 5.37
C VAL A 342 -18.28 -7.52 4.11
N LYS A 343 -19.42 -7.43 3.42
CA LYS A 343 -19.52 -6.58 2.20
C LYS A 343 -19.66 -5.09 2.49
N GLY A 344 -20.11 -4.75 3.68
CA GLY A 344 -20.38 -3.40 4.14
C GLY A 344 -21.03 -3.43 5.52
N ILE A 345 -21.25 -2.26 6.07
CA ILE A 345 -21.91 -2.05 7.37
C ILE A 345 -23.00 -1.01 7.19
N PHE A 346 -23.96 -0.99 8.11
CA PHE A 346 -24.91 0.11 8.28
C PHE A 346 -24.58 0.85 9.58
N HIS A 347 -24.81 2.16 9.64
CA HIS A 347 -24.63 2.92 10.88
C HIS A 347 -25.74 3.94 11.14
N ILE A 348 -25.95 4.30 12.41
CA ILE A 348 -27.10 5.13 12.81
C ILE A 348 -27.17 6.48 12.08
N ASP A 349 -26.02 7.12 11.80
CA ASP A 349 -26.00 8.46 11.18
C ASP A 349 -26.35 8.48 9.67
N GLU A 350 -26.48 7.33 9.01
CA GLU A 350 -26.96 7.24 7.61
C GLU A 350 -28.37 6.66 7.51
N LEU A 351 -29.00 6.36 8.66
CA LEU A 351 -30.34 5.82 8.76
C LEU A 351 -31.30 6.89 9.32
N PRO A 352 -32.59 6.88 8.93
CA PRO A 352 -33.27 5.92 8.07
C PRO A 352 -32.85 6.02 6.59
N GLY A 353 -32.70 4.87 5.94
CA GLY A 353 -32.13 4.77 4.60
C GLY A 353 -32.06 3.32 4.12
N TYR A 354 -31.79 3.09 2.83
CA TYR A 354 -31.59 1.74 2.27
C TYR A 354 -32.76 0.75 2.48
N GLY A 355 -33.98 1.28 2.66
CA GLY A 355 -35.18 0.50 2.95
C GLY A 355 -35.35 0.14 4.43
N ILE A 356 -34.50 0.66 5.32
CA ILE A 356 -34.65 0.57 6.77
C ILE A 356 -35.53 1.73 7.26
N THR A 357 -36.58 1.43 8.01
CA THR A 357 -37.57 2.41 8.50
C THR A 357 -37.11 3.07 9.80
N GLN A 358 -37.73 4.20 10.16
CA GLN A 358 -37.47 4.85 11.45
C GLN A 358 -37.87 3.95 12.64
N GLU A 359 -38.95 3.18 12.50
CA GLU A 359 -39.42 2.23 13.52
C GLU A 359 -38.37 1.16 13.82
N GLU A 360 -37.71 0.62 12.78
CA GLU A 360 -36.61 -0.34 12.94
C GLU A 360 -35.39 0.31 13.62
N VAL A 361 -35.06 1.54 13.26
CA VAL A 361 -33.96 2.29 13.90
C VAL A 361 -34.24 2.53 15.38
N ASP A 362 -35.45 2.98 15.72
CA ASP A 362 -35.85 3.27 17.09
C ASP A 362 -35.85 2.00 17.96
N ALA A 363 -36.31 0.87 17.40
CA ALA A 363 -36.26 -0.44 18.08
C ALA A 363 -34.82 -0.89 18.41
N ILE A 364 -33.86 -0.61 17.53
CA ILE A 364 -32.44 -0.90 17.80
C ILE A 364 -31.92 0.01 18.92
N VAL A 365 -32.23 1.31 18.87
CA VAL A 365 -31.82 2.27 19.89
C VAL A 365 -32.38 1.89 21.26
N GLU A 366 -33.66 1.50 21.33
CA GLU A 366 -34.30 1.06 22.57
C GLU A 366 -33.62 -0.20 23.14
N ARG A 367 -33.28 -1.17 22.28
CA ARG A 367 -32.64 -2.43 22.71
C ARG A 367 -31.21 -2.25 23.20
N LEU A 368 -30.43 -1.40 22.54
CA LEU A 368 -29.03 -1.18 22.89
C LEU A 368 -28.86 -0.15 24.02
N GLY A 369 -29.91 0.62 24.33
CA GLY A 369 -29.90 1.75 25.26
C GLY A 369 -28.90 2.83 24.87
#